data_AF-A0A1H3QR09-F1
#
_entry.id   AF-A0A1H3QR09-F1
#
_cell.length_a   1.000
_cell.length_b   1.000
_cell.length_c   1.000
_cell.angle_alpha   90.00
_cell.angle_beta   90.00
_cell.angle_gamma   90.00
#
_symmetry.space_group_name_H-M   'P 1'
#
loop_
_entity.id
_entity.type
_entity.pdbx_description
1 polymer ?
#
loop_
_entity_poly.entity_id
_entity_poly.type
_entity_poly.pdbx_seq_one_letter_code
_entity_poly.pdbx_strand_id
1 'polypeptide(L)' 'MAPAPFRPPWFGNRGVQVLAAGALAYSLVQLVGQLLDGAWGEAFLYVAWCVLFGYVLVESLRFRREQDAARDEPGD' A
#
# COMPACT_ATOMS: atom_id res chain seq x y z
N MET A 1 8.89 22.80 -12.66
CA MET A 1 9.08 21.33 -12.68
C MET A 1 8.89 20.84 -11.26
N ALA A 2 7.82 20.11 -10.95
CA ALA A 2 7.69 19.50 -9.63
C ALA A 2 8.77 18.42 -9.49
N PRO A 3 9.51 18.35 -8.38
CA PRO A 3 10.49 17.29 -8.18
C PRO A 3 9.78 15.94 -8.28
N ALA A 4 10.36 15.00 -9.03
CA ALA A 4 9.87 13.62 -9.01
C ALA A 4 9.83 13.17 -7.53
N PRO A 5 8.68 12.69 -7.03
CA PRO A 5 8.57 12.28 -5.64
C PRO A 5 9.70 11.29 -5.32
N PHE A 6 10.43 11.51 -4.23
CA PHE A 6 11.44 10.56 -3.77
C PHE A 6 10.75 9.23 -3.45
N ARG A 7 11.12 8.17 -4.18
CA ARG A 7 10.52 6.85 -4.03
C ARG A 7 11.63 5.86 -3.70
N PRO A 8 11.68 5.36 -2.45
CA PRO A 8 12.76 4.49 -2.02
C PRO A 8 12.85 3.23 -2.90
N PRO A 9 14.06 2.73 -3.21
CA PRO A 9 14.23 1.59 -4.12
C PRO A 9 13.59 0.30 -3.60
N TRP A 10 13.39 0.17 -2.28
CA TRP A 10 12.73 -0.98 -1.67
C TRP A 10 11.21 -1.01 -1.89
N PHE A 11 10.58 0.09 -2.33
CA PHE A 11 9.12 0.19 -2.46
C PHE A 11 8.54 -0.73 -3.54
N GLY A 12 9.33 -1.10 -4.56
CA GLY A 12 8.94 -2.07 -5.59
C GLY A 12 9.11 -3.54 -5.19
N ASN A 13 9.68 -3.83 -4.01
CA ASN A 13 9.98 -5.20 -3.59
C ASN A 13 8.69 -5.99 -3.30
N ARG A 14 8.64 -7.27 -3.73
CA ARG A 14 7.52 -8.19 -3.43
C ARG A 14 7.28 -8.31 -1.93
N GLY A 15 8.34 -8.25 -1.11
CA GLY A 15 8.20 -8.30 0.35
C GLY A 15 7.32 -7.17 0.90
N VAL A 16 7.51 -5.95 0.39
CA VAL A 16 6.72 -4.78 0.82
C VAL A 16 5.27 -4.89 0.36
N GLN A 17 5.03 -5.40 -0.86
CA GLN A 17 3.67 -5.66 -1.35
C GLN A 17 2.94 -6.68 -0.49
N VAL A 18 3.59 -7.79 -0.13
CA VAL A 18 3.01 -8.83 0.74
C VAL A 18 2.72 -8.28 2.13
N LEU A 19 3.66 -7.51 2.71
CA LEU A 19 3.47 -6.88 4.01
C LEU A 19 2.33 -5.85 3.99
N ALA A 20 2.28 -4.99 2.96
CA ALA A 20 1.22 -3.99 2.81
C ALA A 20 -0.15 -4.66 2.60
N ALA A 21 -0.23 -5.70 1.78
CA ALA A 21 -1.45 -6.47 1.58
C ALA A 21 -1.91 -7.18 2.86
N GLY A 22 -0.98 -7.80 3.60
CA GLY A 22 -1.27 -8.43 4.88
C GLY A 22 -1.75 -7.44 5.94
N ALA A 23 -1.07 -6.29 6.06
CA ALA A 23 -1.45 -5.22 6.98
C ALA A 23 -2.82 -4.62 6.63
N LEU A 24 -3.12 -4.45 5.34
CA LEU A 24 -4.42 -4.00 4.86
C LEU A 24 -5.53 -5.01 5.21
N ALA A 25 -5.31 -6.29 4.92
CA ALA A 25 -6.26 -7.35 5.24
C ALA A 25 -6.55 -7.44 6.75
N TYR A 26 -5.50 -7.38 7.57
CA TYR A 26 -5.64 -7.34 9.03
C TYR A 26 -6.45 -6.12 9.49
N SER A 27 -6.14 -4.94 8.95
CA SER A 27 -6.83 -3.70 9.31
C SER A 27 -8.32 -3.74 8.95
N LEU A 28 -8.67 -4.36 7.81
CA LEU A 28 -10.07 -4.56 7.40
C LEU A 28 -10.81 -5.53 8.33
N VAL A 29 -10.18 -6.63 8.73
CA VAL A 29 -10.77 -7.58 9.68
C VAL A 29 -11.04 -6.88 11.01
N GLN A 30 -10.07 -6.12 11.52
CA GLN A 30 -10.23 -5.36 12.76
C GLN A 30 -11.29 -4.26 12.64
N LEU A 31 -11.32 -3.54 11.52
CA LEU A 31 -12.36 -2.55 11.26
C LEU A 31 -13.76 -3.16 11.39
N VAL A 32 -13.99 -4.31 10.77
CA VAL A 32 -15.28 -5.01 10.84
C VAL A 32 -15.57 -5.43 12.29
N GLY A 33 -14.59 -5.97 13.01
CA GLY A 33 -14.73 -6.30 14.44
C GLY A 33 -15.16 -5.10 15.28
N GLN A 34 -14.45 -3.97 15.16
CA GLN A 34 -14.76 -2.76 15.92
C GLN A 34 -16.11 -2.14 15.55
N LEU A 35 -16.55 -2.25 14.29
CA LEU A 35 -17.87 -1.82 13.87
C LEU A 35 -18.98 -2.68 14.50
N LEU A 36 -18.78 -4.00 14.56
CA LEU A 36 -19.72 -4.91 15.21
C LEU A 36 -19.79 -4.68 16.73
N ASP A 37 -18.67 -4.34 17.35
CA ASP A 37 -18.58 -4.01 18.77
C ASP A 37 -19.06 -2.58 19.11
N GLY A 38 -19.43 -1.78 18.10
CA GLY A 38 -19.86 -0.38 18.28
C GLY A 38 -18.74 0.57 18.73
N ALA A 39 -17.48 0.17 18.59
CA ALA A 39 -16.30 0.92 18.97
C ALA A 39 -15.90 1.91 17.85
N TRP A 40 -16.71 2.94 17.63
CA TRP A 40 -16.57 3.88 16.50
C TRP A 40 -15.22 4.61 16.44
N GLY A 41 -14.61 4.92 17.59
CA GLY A 41 -13.30 5.57 17.65
C GLY A 41 -12.18 4.68 17.10
N GLU A 42 -12.14 3.42 17.53
CA GLU A 42 -11.18 2.43 17.03
C GLU A 42 -11.46 2.07 15.57
N ALA A 43 -12.74 1.95 15.19
CA ALA A 43 -13.13 1.74 13.80
C ALA A 43 -12.59 2.87 12.90
N PHE A 44 -12.73 4.13 13.30
CA PHE A 44 -12.16 5.26 12.55
C PHE A 44 -10.64 5.13 12.39
N LEU A 45 -9.92 4.74 13.45
CA LEU A 45 -8.48 4.55 13.39
C LEU A 45 -8.10 3.44 12.39
N TYR A 46 -8.81 2.31 12.40
CA TYR A 46 -8.60 1.23 11.42
C TYR A 46 -8.93 1.65 9.99
N VAL A 47 -9.90 2.55 9.76
CA VAL A 47 -10.11 3.15 8.42
C VAL A 47 -8.88 3.93 7.98
N ALA A 48 -8.29 4.76 8.83
CA ALA A 48 -7.08 5.50 8.49
C ALA A 48 -5.91 4.56 8.13
N TRP A 49 -5.76 3.45 8.87
CA TRP A 49 -4.79 2.40 8.54
C TRP A 49 -5.09 1.72 7.21
N CYS A 50 -6.36 1.44 6.90
CA CYS A 50 -6.74 0.88 5.60
C CYS A 50 -6.38 1.82 4.45
N VAL A 51 -6.61 3.14 4.60
CA VAL A 51 -6.23 4.13 3.59
C VAL A 51 -4.71 4.16 3.41
N LEU A 52 -3.95 4.18 4.52
CA LEU A 52 -2.49 4.20 4.48
C LEU A 52 -1.92 2.96 3.78
N PHE A 53 -2.30 1.76 4.22
CA PHE A 53 -1.79 0.52 3.64
C PHE A 53 -2.31 0.28 2.22
N GLY A 54 -3.53 0.70 1.91
CA GLY A 54 -4.08 0.70 0.57
C GLY A 54 -3.28 1.58 -0.38
N TYR A 55 -2.96 2.81 0.05
CA TYR A 55 -2.11 3.72 -0.72
C TYR A 55 -0.71 3.12 -0.95
N VAL A 56 -0.06 2.61 0.10
CA VAL A 56 1.26 1.96 0.00
C VAL A 56 1.23 0.78 -0.97
N LEU A 57 0.20 -0.06 -0.89
CA LEU A 57 0.05 -1.20 -1.79
C LEU A 57 -0.12 -0.75 -3.24
N VAL A 58 -1.04 0.19 -3.51
CA VAL A 58 -1.27 0.72 -4.86
C VAL A 58 0.01 1.34 -5.43
N GLU A 59 0.68 2.18 -4.64
CA GLU A 59 1.89 2.86 -5.10
C GLU A 59 3.04 1.87 -5.32
N SER A 60 3.19 0.85 -4.46
CA SER A 60 4.18 -0.23 -4.64
C SER A 60 3.95 -1.07 -5.90
N LEU A 61 2.69 -1.32 -6.27
CA LEU A 61 2.32 -2.05 -7.49
C LEU A 61 2.54 -1.17 -8.73
N ARG A 62 2.18 0.11 -8.66
CA ARG A 62 2.42 1.07 -9.73
C ARG A 62 3.91 1.22 -10.00
N PHE A 63 4.71 1.31 -8.94
CA PHE A 63 6.17 1.41 -9.06
C PHE A 63 6.81 0.17 -9.64
N ARG A 64 6.33 -1.00 -9.25
CA ARG A 64 6.76 -2.26 -9.83
C ARG A 64 6.52 -2.30 -11.34
N ARG A 65 5.34 -1.87 -11.79
CA ARG A 65 5.01 -1.76 -13.22
C ARG A 65 5.90 -0.76 -13.95
N GLU A 66 6.18 0.40 -13.35
CA GLU A 66 7.10 1.40 -13.92
C GLU A 66 8.53 0.84 -14.07
N GLN A 67 9.01 0.06 -13.08
CA GLN A 67 10.32 -0.61 -13.15
C GLN A 67 10.37 -1.73 -14.20
N ASP A 68 9.32 -2.55 -14.27
CA ASP A 68 9.22 -3.63 -15.26
C ASP A 68 9.17 -3.03 -16.69
N ALA A 69 8.42 -1.94 -16.90
CA ALA A 69 8.35 -1.23 -18.19
C ALA A 69 9.70 -0.60 -18.61
N ALA A 70 10.44 0.01 -17.67
CA ALA A 70 11.77 0.55 -17.94
C ALA A 70 12.83 -0.54 -18.18
N ARG A 71 12.58 -1.78 -17.73
CA ARG A 71 13.44 -2.93 -17.99
C ARG A 71 13.17 -3.57 -19.36
N ASP A 72 11.94 -3.48 -19.84
CA ASP A 72 11.51 -4.04 -21.13
C ASP A 72 11.76 -3.09 -22.32
N GLU A 73 12.19 -1.84 -22.08
CA GLU A 73 12.79 -1.02 -23.13
C GLU A 73 14.13 -1.65 -23.56
N PRO A 74 14.25 -2.14 -24.81
CA PRO A 74 15.49 -2.71 -25.30
C PRO A 74 16.53 -1.59 -25.41
N GLY A 75 17.66 -1.76 -24.73
CA GLY A 75 18.88 -1.11 -25.14
C GLY A 75 19.32 -1.70 -26.48
N ASP A 76 19.36 -0.84 -27.50
CA ASP A 76 19.79 -1.05 -28.90
C ASP A 76 18.77 -1.69 -29.86
#